data_AF-A0A6C0I8N5-F1
#
_entry.id   AF-A0A6C0I8N5-F1
#
_cell.length_a   1.000
_cell.length_b   1.000
_cell.length_c   1.000
_cell.angle_alpha   90.00
_cell.angle_beta   90.00
_cell.angle_gamma   90.00
#
_symmetry.space_group_name_H-M   'P 1'
#
loop_
_entity.id
_entity.type
_entity.pdbx_description
1 polymer ?
#
loop_
_entity_poly.entity_id
_entity_poly.type
_entity_poly.pdbx_seq_one_letter_code
_entity_poly.pdbx_strand_id
1 'polypeptide(L)'
;MYECVMAENIHESIYDLCESIYDNMCYCESNFNNNHLLLIEDLINFIDDRINSISKYDMNNILIWYDIDRAVIEYNNYYLLTHIDVNNFSKSLLTFLVILSFRVEEHL
;
A
#
# COMPACT_ATOMS: atom_id res chain seq x y z
N MET A 1 22.61 -2.29 -0.71
CA MET A 1 21.61 -2.33 0.38
C MET A 1 20.26 -2.08 -0.28
N TYR A 2 19.13 -2.51 0.25
CA TYR A 2 17.81 -2.19 -0.33
C TYR A 2 17.15 -1.08 0.48
N GLU A 3 16.42 -0.21 -0.22
CA GLU A 3 15.65 0.88 0.34
C GLU A 3 14.21 0.80 -0.15
N CYS A 4 13.26 1.00 0.76
CA CYS A 4 11.87 1.22 0.43
C CYS A 4 11.70 2.71 0.14
N VAL A 5 11.06 3.06 -0.97
CA VAL A 5 10.77 4.44 -1.36
C VAL A 5 9.32 4.57 -1.81
N MET A 6 8.75 5.76 -1.65
CA MET A 6 7.44 6.08 -2.22
C MET A 6 7.53 6.27 -3.74
N ALA A 7 6.48 5.86 -4.45
CA ALA A 7 6.33 6.14 -5.87
C ALA A 7 6.16 7.66 -6.10
N GLU A 8 6.59 8.16 -7.26
CA GLU A 8 6.49 9.60 -7.58
C GLU A 8 5.05 10.05 -7.82
N ASN A 9 4.21 9.18 -8.40
CA ASN A 9 2.85 9.51 -8.84
C ASN A 9 1.82 8.73 -8.03
N ILE A 10 1.68 9.08 -6.76
CA ILE A 10 0.66 8.50 -5.86
C ILE A 10 -0.62 9.32 -5.98
N HIS A 11 -1.77 8.65 -6.05
CA HIS A 11 -3.06 9.32 -6.11
C HIS A 11 -3.33 10.07 -4.80
N GLU A 12 -3.83 11.31 -4.88
CA GLU A 12 -4.02 12.20 -3.72
C GLU A 12 -4.86 11.56 -2.60
N SER A 13 -5.90 10.80 -2.96
CA SER A 13 -6.78 10.14 -1.96
C SER A 13 -6.08 9.09 -1.08
N ILE A 14 -4.92 8.58 -1.49
CA ILE A 14 -4.12 7.62 -0.72
C ILE A 14 -2.76 8.17 -0.31
N TYR A 15 -2.41 9.41 -0.68
CA TYR A 15 -1.08 9.99 -0.45
C TYR A 15 -0.76 10.08 1.04
N ASP A 16 -1.62 10.73 1.84
CA ASP A 16 -1.43 10.89 3.30
C ASP A 16 -1.30 9.53 4.02
N LEU A 17 -2.00 8.52 3.51
CA LEU A 17 -1.92 7.16 4.02
C LEU A 17 -0.54 6.55 3.75
N CYS A 18 -0.03 6.70 2.52
CA CYS A 18 1.29 6.22 2.14
C CYS A 18 2.42 6.97 2.86
N GLU A 19 2.32 8.30 2.99
CA GLU A 19 3.26 9.13 3.73
C GLU A 19 3.33 8.70 5.20
N SER A 20 2.17 8.53 5.85
CA SER A 20 2.10 8.04 7.22
C SER A 20 2.72 6.65 7.41
N ILE A 21 2.67 5.76 6.42
CA ILE A 21 3.32 4.45 6.46
C ILE A 21 4.83 4.61 6.33
N TYR A 22 5.27 5.40 5.34
CA TYR A 22 6.67 5.65 5.07
C TYR A 22 7.39 6.31 6.25
N ASP A 23 6.78 7.34 6.85
CA ASP A 23 7.29 8.02 8.03
C ASP A 23 7.49 7.07 9.20
N ASN A 24 6.56 6.13 9.39
CA ASN A 24 6.64 5.14 10.46
C ASN A 24 7.75 4.12 10.20
N MET A 25 7.93 3.68 8.96
CA MET A 25 9.07 2.83 8.57
C MET A 25 10.41 3.54 8.82
N CYS A 26 10.52 4.82 8.44
CA CYS A 26 11.73 5.62 8.66
C CYS A 26 12.01 5.81 10.15
N TYR A 27 10.97 6.10 10.95
CA TYR A 27 11.08 6.24 12.39
C TYR A 27 11.59 4.97 13.08
N CYS A 28 11.19 3.80 12.57
CA CYS A 28 11.64 2.49 13.05
C CYS A 28 12.93 1.99 12.39
N GLU A 29 13.59 2.80 11.55
CA GLU A 29 14.77 2.40 10.75
C GLU A 29 14.54 1.13 9.91
N SER A 30 13.29 0.85 9.55
CA SER A 30 12.87 -0.34 8.80
C SER A 30 12.66 -0.06 7.30
N ASN A 31 12.99 1.15 6.85
CA ASN A 31 12.96 1.52 5.43
C ASN A 31 14.19 1.04 4.64
N PHE A 32 15.21 0.48 5.32
CA PHE A 32 16.37 -0.13 4.69
C PHE A 32 16.57 -1.57 5.16
N ASN A 33 17.06 -2.44 4.28
CA ASN A 33 17.47 -3.79 4.65
C ASN A 33 18.55 -4.33 3.71
N ASN A 34 19.42 -5.22 4.19
CA ASN A 34 20.36 -5.93 3.32
C ASN A 34 19.69 -7.06 2.52
N ASN A 35 18.51 -7.50 2.94
CA ASN A 35 17.71 -8.52 2.28
C ASN A 35 16.43 -7.90 1.72
N HIS A 36 16.29 -7.93 0.39
CA HIS A 36 15.11 -7.44 -0.34
C HIS A 36 13.80 -8.04 0.15
N LEU A 37 13.78 -9.36 0.45
CA LEU A 37 12.56 -10.04 0.89
C LEU A 37 12.13 -9.58 2.29
N LEU A 38 13.09 -9.41 3.20
CA LEU A 38 12.78 -8.92 4.55
C LEU A 38 12.23 -7.50 4.51
N LEU A 39 12.76 -6.64 3.64
CA LEU A 39 12.23 -5.28 3.47
C LEU A 39 10.80 -5.26 2.92
N ILE A 40 10.47 -6.17 2.01
CA ILE A 40 9.09 -6.32 1.51
C ILE A 40 8.18 -6.83 2.62
N GLU A 41 8.63 -7.81 3.41
CA GLU A 41 7.86 -8.31 4.56
C GLU A 41 7.60 -7.20 5.58
N ASP A 42 8.63 -6.41 5.91
CA ASP A 42 8.50 -5.24 6.79
C ASP A 42 7.48 -4.25 6.22
N LEU A 43 7.62 -3.86 4.95
CA LEU A 43 6.67 -2.96 4.27
C LEU A 43 5.22 -3.48 4.37
N ILE A 44 4.98 -4.75 4.05
CA ILE A 44 3.65 -5.36 4.11
C ILE A 44 3.09 -5.28 5.53
N ASN A 45 3.90 -5.55 6.55
CA ASN A 45 3.47 -5.45 7.95
C ASN A 45 3.05 -4.02 8.33
N PHE A 46 3.84 -3.01 7.95
CA PHE A 46 3.48 -1.60 8.20
C PHE A 46 2.20 -1.19 7.46
N ILE A 47 2.02 -1.64 6.22
CA ILE A 47 0.78 -1.42 5.46
C ILE A 47 -0.40 -2.07 6.18
N ASP A 48 -0.30 -3.35 6.54
CA ASP A 48 -1.39 -4.08 7.17
C ASP A 48 -1.78 -3.47 8.52
N ASP A 49 -0.81 -3.10 9.36
CA ASP A 49 -1.05 -2.43 10.63
C ASP A 49 -1.79 -1.11 10.43
N ARG A 50 -1.35 -0.30 9.46
CA ARG A 50 -2.00 0.98 9.16
C ARG A 50 -3.41 0.78 8.62
N ILE A 51 -3.60 -0.11 7.64
CA ILE A 51 -4.91 -0.39 7.05
C ILE A 51 -5.88 -0.93 8.10
N ASN A 52 -5.43 -1.80 9.01
CA ASN A 52 -6.26 -2.33 10.09
C ASN A 52 -6.74 -1.25 11.08
N SER A 53 -6.06 -0.10 11.16
CA SER A 53 -6.48 1.03 11.99
C SER A 53 -7.57 1.90 11.35
N ILE A 54 -7.81 1.76 10.05
CA ILE A 54 -8.78 2.59 9.30
C ILE A 54 -10.18 2.01 9.47
N SER A 55 -11.17 2.88 9.67
CA SER A 55 -12.56 2.43 9.74
C SER A 55 -13.06 2.00 8.35
N LYS A 56 -14.02 1.06 8.29
CA LYS A 56 -14.65 0.68 7.03
C LYS A 56 -15.28 1.87 6.28
N TYR A 57 -15.78 2.87 7.02
CA TYR A 57 -16.34 4.09 6.44
C TYR A 57 -15.27 4.91 5.73
N ASP A 58 -14.11 5.11 6.38
CA ASP A 58 -13.01 5.88 5.81
C ASP A 58 -12.37 5.16 4.62
N MET A 59 -12.20 3.84 4.70
CA MET A 59 -11.74 3.03 3.54
C MET A 59 -12.64 3.24 2.32
N ASN A 60 -13.96 3.18 2.52
CA ASN A 60 -14.90 3.38 1.43
C ASN A 60 -14.84 4.79 0.86
N ASN A 61 -14.69 5.81 1.71
CA ASN A 61 -14.53 7.19 1.25
C ASN A 61 -13.25 7.36 0.42
N ILE A 62 -12.12 6.81 0.88
CA ILE A 62 -10.85 6.83 0.15
C ILE A 62 -11.01 6.22 -1.24
N LEU A 63 -11.67 5.06 -1.34
CA LEU A 63 -11.92 4.40 -2.62
C LEU A 63 -12.89 5.18 -3.53
N ILE A 64 -13.89 5.84 -2.97
CA ILE A 64 -14.77 6.74 -3.74
C ILE A 64 -13.96 7.89 -4.33
N TRP A 65 -13.10 8.53 -3.54
CA TRP A 65 -12.22 9.61 -4.02
C TRP A 65 -11.16 9.13 -5.00
N TYR A 66 -10.73 7.87 -4.91
CA TYR A 66 -9.80 7.26 -5.86
C TYR A 66 -10.41 6.99 -7.24
N ASP A 67 -11.74 6.91 -7.34
CA ASP A 67 -12.49 6.20 -8.40
C ASP A 67 -12.41 4.67 -8.23
N ILE A 68 -13.44 4.10 -7.60
CA ILE A 68 -13.50 2.67 -7.29
C ILE A 68 -13.49 1.79 -8.55
N ASP A 69 -14.07 2.25 -9.66
CA ASP A 69 -14.09 1.48 -10.90
C ASP A 69 -12.66 1.38 -11.45
N ARG A 70 -11.91 2.48 -11.40
CA ARG A 70 -10.49 2.50 -11.73
C ARG A 70 -9.68 1.57 -10.82
N ALA A 71 -9.91 1.60 -9.50
CA ALA A 71 -9.22 0.71 -8.56
C ALA A 71 -9.44 -0.77 -8.87
N VAL A 72 -10.68 -1.15 -9.22
CA VAL A 72 -11.04 -2.53 -9.58
C VAL A 72 -10.37 -2.95 -10.89
N ILE A 73 -10.35 -2.06 -11.89
CA ILE A 73 -9.66 -2.32 -13.17
C ILE A 73 -8.16 -2.53 -12.94
N GLU A 74 -7.53 -1.66 -12.15
CA GLU A 74 -6.11 -1.78 -11.81
C GLU A 74 -5.82 -3.10 -11.06
N TYR A 75 -6.63 -3.46 -10.06
CA TYR A 75 -6.50 -4.74 -9.36
C TYR A 75 -6.59 -5.93 -10.30
N ASN A 76 -7.58 -5.94 -11.19
CA ASN A 76 -7.78 -7.02 -12.14
C ASN A 76 -6.60 -7.18 -13.11
N ASN A 77 -5.96 -6.07 -13.50
CA ASN A 77 -4.80 -6.10 -14.38
C ASN A 77 -3.56 -6.73 -13.71
N TYR A 78 -3.43 -6.61 -12.38
CA TYR A 78 -2.28 -7.16 -11.64
C TYR A 78 -2.52 -8.57 -11.08
N TYR A 79 -3.69 -8.83 -10.46
CA TYR A 79 -3.92 -10.05 -9.68
C TYR A 79 -5.10 -10.92 -10.13
N LEU A 80 -5.88 -10.53 -11.13
CA LEU A 80 -7.21 -11.07 -11.47
C LEU A 80 -8.24 -10.83 -10.35
N LEU A 81 -9.40 -10.27 -10.73
CA LEU A 81 -10.48 -9.96 -9.79
C LEU A 81 -11.01 -11.19 -9.03
N THR A 82 -10.88 -12.39 -9.60
CA THR A 82 -11.31 -13.64 -8.97
C THR A 82 -10.53 -13.99 -7.69
N HIS A 83 -9.37 -13.39 -7.46
CA HIS A 83 -8.56 -13.62 -6.26
C HIS A 83 -8.86 -12.64 -5.12
N ILE A 84 -9.74 -11.67 -5.33
CA ILE A 84 -10.06 -10.69 -4.28
C ILE A 84 -10.83 -11.36 -3.13
N ASP A 85 -10.48 -11.00 -1.89
CA ASP A 85 -11.29 -11.38 -0.74
C ASP A 85 -12.58 -10.55 -0.74
N VAL A 86 -13.66 -11.16 -1.22
CA VAL A 86 -14.98 -10.54 -1.32
C VAL A 86 -15.55 -10.13 0.04
N ASN A 87 -15.14 -10.77 1.15
CA ASN A 87 -15.60 -10.37 2.49
C ASN A 87 -14.90 -9.09 2.97
N ASN A 88 -13.70 -8.83 2.46
CA ASN A 88 -12.87 -7.66 2.78
C ASN A 88 -12.55 -6.86 1.51
N PHE A 89 -13.53 -6.71 0.61
CA PHE A 89 -13.33 -6.15 -0.72
C PHE A 89 -12.64 -4.77 -0.70
N SER A 90 -13.20 -3.79 0.04
CA SER A 90 -12.63 -2.44 0.14
C SER A 90 -11.21 -2.46 0.72
N LYS A 91 -10.98 -3.30 1.75
CA LYS A 91 -9.66 -3.45 2.36
C LYS A 91 -8.67 -4.02 1.35
N SER A 92 -9.07 -5.04 0.60
CA SER A 92 -8.22 -5.70 -0.41
C SER A 92 -7.81 -4.73 -1.52
N LEU A 93 -8.76 -3.93 -2.03
CA LEU A 93 -8.46 -2.90 -3.02
C LEU A 93 -7.51 -1.84 -2.44
N LEU A 94 -7.82 -1.31 -1.26
CA LEU A 94 -7.02 -0.26 -0.66
C LEU A 94 -5.59 -0.74 -0.35
N THR A 95 -5.43 -1.92 0.25
CA THR A 95 -4.13 -2.54 0.50
C THR A 95 -3.34 -2.69 -0.80
N PHE A 96 -3.98 -3.18 -1.87
CA PHE A 96 -3.34 -3.29 -3.18
C PHE A 96 -2.85 -1.95 -3.73
N LEU A 97 -3.69 -0.91 -3.70
CA LEU A 97 -3.32 0.43 -4.17
C LEU A 97 -2.17 1.04 -3.38
N VAL A 98 -2.18 0.83 -2.05
CA VAL A 98 -1.10 1.28 -1.17
C VAL A 98 0.19 0.53 -1.47
N ILE A 99 0.16 -0.80 -1.68
CA ILE A 99 1.35 -1.57 -2.07
C ILE A 99 1.96 -1.03 -3.37
N LEU A 100 1.15 -0.70 -4.38
CA LEU A 100 1.62 -0.14 -5.63
C LEU A 100 2.24 1.27 -5.48
N SER A 101 2.00 1.93 -4.37
CA SER A 101 2.52 3.26 -4.06
C SER A 101 3.95 3.21 -3.48
N PHE A 102 4.54 2.03 -3.34
CA PHE A 102 5.91 1.83 -2.87
C PHE A 102 6.76 1.08 -3.90
N ARG A 103 8.07 1.31 -3.84
CA ARG A 103 9.09 0.59 -4.60
C ARG A 103 10.21 0.17 -3.66
N VAL A 104 10.82 -0.96 -3.96
CA VAL A 104 12.06 -1.39 -3.30
C VAL A 104 13.17 -1.30 -4.33
N GLU A 105 14.18 -0.50 -4.03
CA GLU A 105 15.28 -0.18 -4.95
C GLU A 105 16.62 -0.54 -4.30
N GLU A 106 17.63 -0.82 -5.12
CA GLU A 106 18.99 -1.08 -4.63
C GLU A 106 19.68 0.26 -4.35
N HIS A 107 19.91 0.53 -3.07
CA HIS A 107 20.66 1.67 -2.56
C HIS A 107 22.17 1.44 -2.74
N LEU A 108 22.79 2.29 -3.55
CA LEU A 108 24.22 2.32 -3.92
C LEU A 108 25.08 3.01 -2.87
#